data_AF-A0A5B7EGV1-F1
#
_entry.id   AF-A0A5B7EGV1-F1
#
_cell.length_a   1.000
_cell.length_b   1.000
_cell.length_c   1.000
_cell.angle_alpha   90.00
_cell.angle_beta   90.00
_cell.angle_gamma   90.00
#
_symmetry.space_group_name_H-M   'P 1'
#
loop_
_entity.id
_entity.type
_entity.pdbx_description
1 polymer ?
#
loop_
_entity_poly.entity_id
_entity_poly.type
_entity_poly.pdbx_seq_one_letter_code
_entity_poly.pdbx_strand_id
1 'polypeptide(L)'
;MLFDKERSRLQDLEFRQKDTHEKLATREALSVQEVLFQCYIHGRREDISRRLIAIRPLGRTSLLLAARKGLLQLTYLLLRVGRLPVDAVLDDICCTTALHEAASHGQECCVELLLCVGADLLRCDAYGQTPHLLASMFGYTSTYYLLMQHHLQDLPCRAGTTAAEVKNNFDTYLHMYEKCGHVSLSPIDRHDSERVMRKILKSISLVQLQSETQKLIVDFTRGEALEVREVVMTELEAIMAKVSEADPTYSGKLKMVGSSHDGSKLYAPDEFDVNIVIRKDNVRINVSKRKEKDAHLKGTKEISVDADQPQLQGNKLMNNLYEEVQMCLTDHLLKDARLSFVPPGLTSTQVGVAFTLAWQGKEYPLLLVGVDLVPVLEVPWQEEIARPRLTPDSTKTIQLSNAADGSWRCSFAETEAELLKQLKPVERLPQLMGKFLLSSLKAEPWMPQHKKTFCTWFAARDWNIVVPSGFCFKNAFLFWLQDSRTDQEEGNPGKNLVAVFKKMCAITPADPKEVFWSRKIYAYFGGECEGPKPGNGAPLIVRCLEENLNDSCLDALS
;
A
#
# COMPACT_ATOMS: atom_id res chain seq x y z
N MET A 1 -22.10 -26.04 -8.80
CA MET A 1 -22.20 -24.66 -9.34
C MET A 1 -21.59 -23.62 -8.40
N LEU A 2 -22.22 -23.23 -7.28
CA LEU A 2 -21.63 -22.20 -6.38
C LEU A 2 -20.31 -22.67 -5.74
N PHE A 3 -20.27 -23.94 -5.31
CA PHE A 3 -19.05 -24.61 -4.82
C PHE A 3 -17.89 -24.50 -5.79
N ASP A 4 -18.08 -24.96 -7.03
CA ASP A 4 -17.02 -24.96 -8.05
C ASP A 4 -16.54 -23.54 -8.37
N LYS A 5 -17.45 -22.56 -8.36
CA LYS A 5 -17.13 -21.15 -8.58
C LYS A 5 -16.24 -20.59 -7.46
N GLU A 6 -16.62 -20.80 -6.20
CA GLU A 6 -15.83 -20.34 -5.06
C GLU A 6 -14.49 -21.07 -4.95
N ARG A 7 -14.47 -22.38 -5.23
CA ARG A 7 -13.25 -23.17 -5.30
C ARG A 7 -12.29 -22.63 -6.36
N SER A 8 -12.77 -22.37 -7.56
CA SER A 8 -11.96 -21.78 -8.64
C SER A 8 -11.41 -20.41 -8.24
N ARG A 9 -12.22 -19.58 -7.57
CA ARG A 9 -11.81 -18.28 -7.05
C ARG A 9 -10.72 -18.41 -5.98
N LEU A 10 -10.85 -19.36 -5.06
CA LEU A 10 -9.84 -19.64 -4.04
C LEU A 10 -8.53 -20.17 -4.65
N GLN A 11 -8.58 -21.03 -5.65
CA GLN A 11 -7.39 -21.51 -6.38
C GLN A 11 -6.65 -20.37 -7.08
N ASP A 12 -7.40 -19.47 -7.71
CA ASP A 12 -6.84 -18.28 -8.34
C ASP A 12 -6.29 -17.27 -7.31
N LEU A 13 -6.94 -17.12 -6.15
CA LEU A 13 -6.39 -16.35 -5.02
C LEU A 13 -5.07 -16.96 -4.54
N GLU A 14 -4.99 -18.28 -4.31
CA GLU A 14 -3.76 -18.96 -3.88
C GLU A 14 -2.62 -18.77 -4.90
N PHE A 15 -2.96 -18.83 -6.19
CA PHE A 15 -1.98 -18.65 -7.27
C PHE A 15 -1.43 -17.22 -7.33
N ARG A 16 -2.30 -16.22 -7.19
CA ARG A 16 -1.92 -14.80 -7.25
C ARG A 16 -1.25 -14.29 -5.97
N GLN A 17 -1.46 -14.98 -4.84
CA GLN A 17 -0.95 -14.55 -3.55
C GLN A 17 0.58 -14.68 -3.45
N LYS A 18 1.22 -13.57 -3.07
CA LYS A 18 2.68 -13.51 -2.87
C LYS A 18 3.08 -13.71 -1.41
N ASP A 19 2.25 -13.26 -0.47
CA ASP A 19 2.49 -13.47 0.95
C ASP A 19 2.29 -14.94 1.33
N THR A 20 3.22 -15.50 2.10
CA THR A 20 3.23 -16.92 2.45
C THR A 20 2.14 -17.29 3.44
N HIS A 21 1.81 -16.40 4.38
CA HIS A 21 0.80 -16.65 5.40
C HIS A 21 -0.60 -16.63 4.79
N GLU A 22 -0.94 -15.63 3.99
CA GLU A 22 -2.21 -15.56 3.26
C GLU A 22 -2.36 -16.70 2.24
N LYS A 23 -1.25 -17.12 1.61
CA LYS A 23 -1.27 -18.27 0.68
C LYS A 23 -1.57 -19.57 1.41
N LEU A 24 -0.95 -19.77 2.58
CA LEU A 24 -1.25 -20.92 3.45
C LEU A 24 -2.71 -20.90 3.91
N ALA A 25 -3.20 -19.76 4.41
CA ALA A 25 -4.58 -19.59 4.84
C ALA A 25 -5.58 -19.88 3.69
N THR A 26 -5.26 -19.48 2.46
CA THR A 26 -6.10 -19.76 1.27
C THR A 26 -6.12 -21.25 0.94
N ARG A 27 -4.96 -21.93 1.02
CA ARG A 27 -4.87 -23.38 0.82
C ARG A 27 -5.63 -24.16 1.89
N GLU A 28 -5.54 -23.73 3.14
CA GLU A 28 -6.29 -24.32 4.25
C GLU A 28 -7.80 -24.13 4.05
N ALA A 29 -8.23 -22.93 3.63
CA ALA A 29 -9.62 -22.66 3.31
C ALA A 29 -10.14 -23.52 2.15
N LEU A 30 -9.33 -23.79 1.11
CA LEU A 30 -9.66 -24.75 0.04
C LEU A 30 -9.91 -26.15 0.59
N SER A 31 -9.03 -26.62 1.48
CA SER A 31 -9.17 -27.93 2.12
C SER A 31 -10.45 -28.01 2.98
N VAL A 32 -10.69 -26.97 3.80
CA VAL A 32 -11.86 -26.87 4.66
C VAL A 32 -13.15 -26.80 3.83
N GLN A 33 -13.16 -26.05 2.72
CA GLN A 33 -14.31 -25.96 1.81
C GLN A 33 -14.69 -27.33 1.25
N GLU A 34 -13.72 -28.08 0.72
CA GLU A 34 -13.95 -29.42 0.17
C GLU A 34 -14.50 -30.35 1.26
N VAL A 35 -13.86 -30.42 2.43
CA VAL A 35 -14.30 -31.29 3.54
C VAL A 35 -15.74 -30.96 3.97
N LEU A 36 -16.06 -29.68 4.17
CA LEU A 36 -17.38 -29.26 4.60
C LEU A 36 -18.45 -29.47 3.54
N PHE A 37 -18.12 -29.25 2.26
CA PHE A 37 -19.04 -29.52 1.16
C PHE A 37 -19.35 -31.01 1.03
N GLN A 38 -18.33 -31.87 1.16
CA GLN A 38 -18.54 -33.33 1.19
C GLN A 38 -19.42 -33.75 2.38
N CYS A 39 -19.24 -33.14 3.55
CA CYS A 39 -20.10 -33.37 4.72
C CYS A 39 -21.54 -32.90 4.47
N TYR A 40 -21.72 -31.76 3.79
CA TYR A 40 -23.03 -31.21 3.44
C TYR A 40 -23.82 -32.13 2.52
N ILE A 41 -23.21 -32.66 1.45
CA ILE A 41 -23.90 -33.49 0.46
C ILE A 41 -24.19 -34.92 0.95
N HIS A 42 -23.35 -35.49 1.83
CA HIS A 42 -23.49 -36.89 2.28
C HIS A 42 -24.32 -37.07 3.56
N GLY A 43 -24.69 -35.99 4.27
CA GLY A 43 -25.48 -36.04 5.50
C GLY A 43 -24.74 -36.67 6.70
N ARG A 44 -25.32 -36.56 7.92
CA ARG A 44 -24.71 -36.97 9.21
C ARG A 44 -24.41 -38.49 9.28
N ARG A 45 -23.26 -38.92 8.77
CA ARG A 45 -22.57 -40.17 9.17
C ARG A 45 -21.56 -39.86 10.27
N GLU A 46 -21.31 -40.80 11.19
CA GLU A 46 -20.44 -40.65 12.38
C GLU A 46 -19.00 -40.16 12.06
N ASP A 47 -18.52 -40.31 10.82
CA ASP A 47 -17.24 -39.76 10.35
C ASP A 47 -17.18 -38.23 10.30
N ILE A 48 -18.34 -37.54 10.23
CA ILE A 48 -18.38 -36.07 10.16
C ILE A 48 -17.87 -35.46 11.47
N SER A 49 -18.22 -36.01 12.63
CA SER A 49 -17.74 -35.48 13.92
C SER A 49 -16.22 -35.53 14.05
N ARG A 50 -15.57 -36.60 13.57
CA ARG A 50 -14.09 -36.72 13.54
C ARG A 50 -13.46 -35.71 12.57
N ARG A 51 -14.03 -35.54 11.37
CA ARG A 51 -13.57 -34.53 10.39
C ARG A 51 -13.79 -33.09 10.87
N LEU A 52 -14.89 -32.83 11.58
CA LEU A 52 -15.20 -31.53 12.18
C LEU A 52 -14.23 -31.14 13.30
N ILE A 53 -13.72 -32.10 14.07
CA ILE A 53 -12.65 -31.85 15.07
C ILE A 53 -11.36 -31.43 14.37
N ALA A 54 -11.02 -32.05 13.23
CA ALA A 54 -9.80 -31.74 12.50
C ALA A 54 -9.80 -30.33 11.86
N ILE A 55 -10.96 -29.81 11.45
CA ILE A 55 -11.06 -28.46 10.85
C ILE A 55 -11.17 -27.34 11.90
N ARG A 56 -11.44 -27.66 13.17
CA ARG A 56 -11.68 -26.65 14.21
C ARG A 56 -10.54 -25.63 14.36
N PRO A 57 -9.25 -26.04 14.31
CA PRO A 57 -8.13 -25.10 14.35
C PRO A 57 -8.09 -24.15 13.14
N LEU A 58 -8.51 -24.63 11.98
CA LEU A 58 -8.48 -23.89 10.70
C LEU A 58 -9.78 -23.11 10.42
N GLY A 59 -10.83 -23.39 11.20
CA GLY A 59 -12.17 -22.86 10.96
C GLY A 59 -12.25 -21.35 11.13
N ARG A 60 -11.57 -20.78 12.15
CA ARG A 60 -11.50 -19.32 12.38
C ARG A 60 -10.87 -18.61 11.17
N THR A 61 -9.68 -19.05 10.77
CA THR A 61 -8.94 -18.52 9.62
C THR A 61 -9.74 -18.65 8.31
N SER A 62 -10.39 -19.79 8.10
CA SER A 62 -11.22 -20.02 6.91
C SER A 62 -12.46 -19.11 6.89
N LEU A 63 -13.11 -18.89 8.04
CA LEU A 63 -14.26 -18.00 8.15
C LEU A 63 -13.87 -16.53 7.97
N LEU A 64 -12.71 -16.14 8.52
CA LEU A 64 -12.11 -14.83 8.30
C LEU A 64 -11.92 -14.56 6.81
N LEU A 65 -11.23 -15.47 6.11
CA LEU A 65 -10.99 -15.35 4.67
C LEU A 65 -12.29 -15.36 3.87
N ALA A 66 -13.24 -16.23 4.21
CA ALA A 66 -14.52 -16.33 3.54
C ALA A 66 -15.34 -15.04 3.67
N ALA A 67 -15.40 -14.45 4.86
CA ALA A 67 -16.06 -13.17 5.11
C ALA A 67 -15.39 -12.03 4.32
N ARG A 68 -14.06 -11.89 4.39
CA ARG A 68 -13.30 -10.84 3.68
C ARG A 68 -13.46 -10.93 2.15
N LYS A 69 -13.44 -12.15 1.60
CA LYS A 69 -13.49 -12.37 0.14
C LYS A 69 -14.93 -12.54 -0.38
N GLY A 70 -15.94 -12.58 0.47
CA GLY A 70 -17.33 -12.78 0.05
C GLY A 70 -17.62 -14.17 -0.50
N LEU A 71 -17.05 -15.20 0.13
CA LEU A 71 -17.27 -16.61 -0.22
C LEU A 71 -18.51 -17.11 0.52
N LEU A 72 -19.68 -16.72 0.02
CA LEU A 72 -20.99 -16.97 0.62
C LEU A 72 -21.22 -18.44 1.00
N GLN A 73 -20.89 -19.37 0.12
CA GLN A 73 -21.09 -20.79 0.38
C GLN A 73 -20.13 -21.30 1.46
N LEU A 74 -18.85 -20.94 1.37
CA LEU A 74 -17.89 -21.32 2.41
C LEU A 74 -18.30 -20.76 3.78
N THR A 75 -18.72 -19.50 3.86
CA THR A 75 -19.29 -18.88 5.07
C THR A 75 -20.48 -19.68 5.60
N TYR A 76 -21.44 -20.03 4.74
CA TYR A 76 -22.59 -20.85 5.12
C TYR A 76 -22.18 -22.23 5.65
N LEU A 77 -21.27 -22.92 4.95
CA LEU A 77 -20.79 -24.25 5.33
C LEU A 77 -20.07 -24.21 6.68
N LEU A 78 -19.22 -23.21 6.91
CA LEU A 78 -18.48 -23.03 8.16
C LEU A 78 -19.42 -22.84 9.36
N LEU A 79 -20.47 -22.05 9.20
CA LEU A 79 -21.43 -21.77 10.27
C LEU A 79 -22.41 -22.94 10.48
N ARG A 80 -22.95 -23.52 9.41
CA ARG A 80 -24.05 -24.51 9.50
C ARG A 80 -23.58 -25.95 9.59
N VAL A 81 -22.48 -26.29 8.91
CA VAL A 81 -21.90 -27.65 8.91
C VAL A 81 -20.72 -27.69 9.88
N GLY A 82 -19.82 -26.72 9.79
CA GLY A 82 -18.67 -26.54 10.69
C GLY A 82 -19.06 -26.21 12.13
N ARG A 83 -20.30 -25.74 12.35
CA ARG A 83 -20.84 -25.32 13.65
C ARG A 83 -19.95 -24.30 14.37
N LEU A 84 -19.30 -23.43 13.60
CA LEU A 84 -18.58 -22.29 14.18
C LEU A 84 -19.58 -21.30 14.77
N PRO A 85 -19.30 -20.73 15.96
CA PRO A 85 -20.11 -19.65 16.51
C PRO A 85 -20.11 -18.46 15.54
N VAL A 86 -21.29 -17.88 15.29
CA VAL A 86 -21.44 -16.76 14.35
C VAL A 86 -20.64 -15.53 14.77
N ASP A 87 -20.62 -15.23 16.08
CA ASP A 87 -19.87 -14.11 16.68
C ASP A 87 -18.53 -14.55 17.27
N ALA A 88 -17.94 -15.62 16.74
CA ALA A 88 -16.56 -15.97 17.08
C ALA A 88 -15.62 -14.81 16.73
N VAL A 89 -14.68 -14.51 17.62
CA VAL A 89 -13.58 -13.60 17.31
C VAL A 89 -12.68 -14.29 16.31
N LEU A 90 -12.41 -13.65 15.18
CA LEU A 90 -11.67 -14.22 14.04
C LEU A 90 -10.27 -13.64 13.88
N ASP A 91 -10.05 -12.43 14.38
CA ASP A 91 -8.79 -11.72 14.38
C ASP A 91 -8.42 -11.35 15.83
N ASP A 92 -7.18 -11.60 16.24
CA ASP A 92 -6.75 -11.42 17.63
C ASP A 92 -6.26 -9.98 17.93
N ILE A 93 -6.10 -9.12 16.91
CA ILE A 93 -5.61 -7.74 17.06
C ILE A 93 -6.78 -6.78 17.18
N CYS A 94 -7.71 -6.83 16.23
CA CYS A 94 -8.91 -6.00 16.22
C CYS A 94 -10.06 -6.65 16.99
N CYS A 95 -10.00 -7.95 17.31
CA CYS A 95 -11.11 -8.71 17.91
C CYS A 95 -12.39 -8.74 17.04
N THR A 96 -12.23 -8.79 15.71
CA THR A 96 -13.35 -8.73 14.75
C THR A 96 -14.12 -10.05 14.63
N THR A 97 -15.39 -9.97 14.25
CA THR A 97 -16.22 -11.13 13.86
C THR A 97 -16.37 -11.23 12.35
N ALA A 98 -17.00 -12.31 11.87
CA ALA A 98 -17.31 -12.46 10.44
C ALA A 98 -18.12 -11.26 9.89
N LEU A 99 -19.01 -10.67 10.70
CA LEU A 99 -19.84 -9.55 10.27
C LEU A 99 -19.02 -8.27 10.10
N HIS A 100 -18.08 -7.99 11.01
CA HIS A 100 -17.12 -6.88 10.87
C HIS A 100 -16.33 -7.00 9.57
N GLU A 101 -15.81 -8.20 9.29
CA GLU A 101 -14.95 -8.47 8.14
C GLU A 101 -15.71 -8.44 6.82
N ALA A 102 -16.93 -8.96 6.78
CA ALA A 102 -17.79 -8.83 5.60
C ALA A 102 -18.18 -7.37 5.35
N ALA A 103 -18.45 -6.61 6.40
CA ALA A 103 -18.85 -5.20 6.30
C ALA A 103 -17.69 -4.29 5.85
N SER A 104 -16.49 -4.46 6.42
CA SER A 104 -15.28 -3.72 6.06
C SER A 104 -14.77 -4.02 4.66
N HIS A 105 -15.29 -5.06 3.99
CA HIS A 105 -14.95 -5.44 2.61
C HIS A 105 -16.13 -5.31 1.63
N GLY A 106 -17.28 -4.78 2.08
CA GLY A 106 -18.46 -4.58 1.25
C GLY A 106 -19.13 -5.86 0.74
N GLN A 107 -19.02 -6.97 1.47
CA GLN A 107 -19.52 -8.29 1.03
C GLN A 107 -21.00 -8.47 1.40
N GLU A 108 -21.87 -7.75 0.68
CA GLU A 108 -23.32 -7.65 0.95
C GLU A 108 -24.01 -9.01 1.19
N CYS A 109 -23.80 -10.00 0.30
CA CYS A 109 -24.41 -11.32 0.47
C CYS A 109 -23.93 -12.05 1.75
N CYS A 110 -22.67 -11.86 2.14
CA CYS A 110 -22.17 -12.43 3.38
C CYS A 110 -22.74 -11.70 4.60
N VAL A 111 -22.88 -10.37 4.53
CA VAL A 111 -23.55 -9.57 5.56
C VAL A 111 -24.99 -10.05 5.77
N GLU A 112 -25.78 -10.19 4.71
CA GLU A 112 -27.15 -10.71 4.78
C GLU A 112 -27.21 -12.11 5.41
N LEU A 113 -26.34 -13.03 4.96
CA LEU A 113 -26.29 -14.38 5.50
C LEU A 113 -25.97 -14.36 7.01
N LEU A 114 -24.97 -13.59 7.42
CA LEU A 114 -24.53 -13.50 8.82
C LEU A 114 -25.64 -12.97 9.72
N LEU A 115 -26.34 -11.91 9.29
CA LEU A 115 -27.50 -11.38 9.99
C LEU A 115 -28.64 -12.42 10.05
N CYS A 116 -28.90 -13.14 8.96
CA CYS A 116 -29.94 -14.20 8.93
C CYS A 116 -29.64 -15.36 9.89
N VAL A 117 -28.38 -15.65 10.17
CA VAL A 117 -27.99 -16.69 11.15
C VAL A 117 -27.78 -16.12 12.56
N GLY A 118 -28.14 -14.86 12.79
CA GLY A 118 -28.19 -14.24 14.12
C GLY A 118 -26.87 -13.62 14.58
N ALA A 119 -26.01 -13.16 13.66
CA ALA A 119 -24.85 -12.35 14.03
C ALA A 119 -25.27 -11.08 14.77
N ASP A 120 -24.54 -10.74 15.83
CA ASP A 120 -24.79 -9.51 16.58
C ASP A 120 -24.32 -8.27 15.78
N LEU A 121 -25.29 -7.50 15.32
CA LEU A 121 -25.11 -6.28 14.53
C LEU A 121 -24.55 -5.10 15.34
N LEU A 122 -24.67 -5.12 16.68
CA LEU A 122 -24.15 -4.08 17.58
C LEU A 122 -22.84 -4.46 18.25
N ARG A 123 -22.36 -5.70 18.04
CA ARG A 123 -21.11 -6.14 18.65
C ARG A 123 -19.98 -5.23 18.21
N CYS A 124 -19.24 -4.70 19.17
CA CYS A 124 -18.05 -3.92 18.91
C CYS A 124 -16.80 -4.79 18.87
N ASP A 125 -15.81 -4.35 18.11
CA ASP A 125 -14.45 -4.84 18.11
C ASP A 125 -13.62 -4.25 19.30
N ALA A 126 -12.31 -4.50 19.35
CA ALA A 126 -11.41 -4.02 20.41
C ALA A 126 -11.31 -2.49 20.51
N TYR A 127 -11.67 -1.77 19.44
CA TYR A 127 -11.62 -0.31 19.34
C TYR A 127 -13.01 0.35 19.42
N GLY A 128 -14.03 -0.43 19.78
CA GLY A 128 -15.40 0.05 19.86
C GLY A 128 -16.07 0.22 18.51
N GLN A 129 -15.52 -0.34 17.44
CA GLN A 129 -16.05 -0.21 16.08
C GLN A 129 -17.12 -1.28 15.84
N THR A 130 -18.26 -0.87 15.32
CA THR A 130 -19.32 -1.79 14.88
C THR A 130 -19.10 -2.18 13.41
N PRO A 131 -19.72 -3.27 12.92
CA PRO A 131 -19.69 -3.60 11.50
C PRO A 131 -20.20 -2.44 10.61
N HIS A 132 -21.20 -1.69 11.09
CA HIS A 132 -21.75 -0.53 10.40
C HIS A 132 -20.74 0.61 10.26
N LEU A 133 -20.00 0.92 11.32
CA LEU A 133 -18.93 1.90 11.28
C LEU A 133 -17.83 1.50 10.30
N LEU A 134 -17.41 0.23 10.31
CA LEU A 134 -16.40 -0.27 9.37
C LEU A 134 -16.84 -0.16 7.91
N ALA A 135 -18.10 -0.49 7.59
CA ALA A 135 -18.64 -0.28 6.25
C ALA A 135 -18.55 1.19 5.82
N SER A 136 -18.83 2.13 6.74
CA SER A 136 -18.60 3.55 6.51
C SER A 136 -17.13 3.87 6.30
N MET A 137 -16.21 3.49 7.19
CA MET A 137 -14.78 3.84 7.14
C MET A 137 -14.10 3.43 5.83
N PHE A 138 -14.54 2.33 5.20
CA PHE A 138 -14.00 1.88 3.93
C PHE A 138 -14.83 2.33 2.71
N GLY A 139 -15.89 3.11 2.91
CA GLY A 139 -16.69 3.72 1.86
C GLY A 139 -17.63 2.76 1.13
N TYR A 140 -18.05 1.67 1.77
CA TYR A 140 -18.98 0.68 1.24
C TYR A 140 -20.44 1.10 1.46
N THR A 141 -20.88 2.10 0.69
CA THR A 141 -22.19 2.73 0.81
C THR A 141 -23.38 1.75 0.74
N SER A 142 -23.34 0.75 -0.14
CA SER A 142 -24.42 -0.25 -0.23
C SER A 142 -24.54 -1.07 1.06
N THR A 143 -23.40 -1.53 1.59
CA THR A 143 -23.33 -2.30 2.83
C THR A 143 -23.72 -1.47 4.05
N TYR A 144 -23.36 -0.19 4.07
CA TYR A 144 -23.86 0.77 5.06
C TYR A 144 -25.40 0.79 5.09
N TYR A 145 -26.05 0.98 3.94
CA TYR A 145 -27.52 1.04 3.89
C TYR A 145 -28.18 -0.30 4.19
N LEU A 146 -27.59 -1.42 3.75
CA LEU A 146 -28.05 -2.76 4.10
C LEU A 146 -28.09 -2.94 5.62
N LEU A 147 -27.00 -2.62 6.31
CA LEU A 147 -26.92 -2.69 7.76
C LEU A 147 -27.98 -1.77 8.40
N MET A 148 -28.11 -0.53 7.95
CA MET A 148 -29.08 0.44 8.46
C MET A 148 -30.55 -0.05 8.40
N GLN A 149 -30.90 -0.88 7.42
CA GLN A 149 -32.25 -1.47 7.30
C GLN A 149 -32.63 -2.39 8.46
N HIS A 150 -31.65 -2.95 9.17
CA HIS A 150 -31.87 -3.82 10.33
C HIS A 150 -32.09 -3.05 11.65
N HIS A 151 -32.52 -1.78 11.58
CA HIS A 151 -32.86 -0.92 12.73
C HIS A 151 -31.72 -0.73 13.75
N LEU A 152 -30.50 -0.61 13.25
CA LEU A 152 -29.30 -0.32 14.04
C LEU A 152 -29.41 1.00 14.80
N GLN A 153 -28.99 1.00 16.07
CA GLN A 153 -28.56 2.23 16.75
C GLN A 153 -27.15 2.57 16.28
N ASP A 154 -26.93 3.81 15.83
CA ASP A 154 -25.61 4.27 15.40
C ASP A 154 -24.72 4.56 16.63
N LEU A 155 -23.98 3.55 17.08
CA LEU A 155 -23.10 3.65 18.24
C LEU A 155 -21.78 4.33 17.86
N PRO A 156 -21.28 5.29 18.67
CA PRO A 156 -19.98 5.89 18.44
C PRO A 156 -18.84 4.92 18.79
N CYS A 157 -17.73 5.00 18.07
CA CYS A 157 -16.51 4.30 18.46
C CYS A 157 -15.81 4.99 19.65
N ARG A 158 -14.64 4.47 20.03
CA ARG A 158 -13.77 5.05 21.05
C ARG A 158 -13.41 6.53 20.80
N ALA A 159 -13.30 6.95 19.53
CA ALA A 159 -13.03 8.35 19.17
C ALA A 159 -14.27 9.27 19.28
N GLY A 160 -15.45 8.70 19.56
CA GLY A 160 -16.71 9.42 19.66
C GLY A 160 -17.46 9.58 18.33
N THR A 161 -16.92 9.08 17.21
CA THR A 161 -17.54 9.23 15.88
C THR A 161 -18.50 8.09 15.54
N THR A 162 -19.63 8.40 14.92
CA THR A 162 -20.61 7.40 14.44
C THR A 162 -20.42 7.03 12.97
N ALA A 163 -21.13 5.99 12.49
CA ALA A 163 -21.03 5.56 11.11
C ALA A 163 -21.56 6.61 10.13
N ALA A 164 -22.62 7.35 10.51
CA ALA A 164 -23.17 8.43 9.70
C ALA A 164 -22.19 9.60 9.56
N GLU A 165 -21.52 9.98 10.65
CA GLU A 165 -20.51 11.05 10.63
C GLU A 165 -19.31 10.68 9.75
N VAL A 166 -18.76 9.47 9.92
CA VAL A 166 -17.66 8.95 9.11
C VAL A 166 -18.01 8.93 7.62
N LYS A 167 -19.25 8.55 7.27
CA LYS A 167 -19.71 8.55 5.87
C LYS A 167 -19.70 9.96 5.28
N ASN A 168 -20.11 10.98 6.04
CA ASN A 168 -20.10 12.37 5.60
C ASN A 168 -18.67 12.93 5.47
N ASN A 169 -17.71 12.40 6.22
CA ASN A 169 -16.31 12.87 6.18
C ASN A 169 -15.63 12.66 4.82
N PHE A 170 -16.06 11.69 3.99
CA PHE A 170 -15.52 11.54 2.63
C PHE A 170 -15.79 12.75 1.75
N ASP A 171 -16.96 13.38 1.89
CA ASP A 171 -17.31 14.56 1.10
C ASP A 171 -16.43 15.75 1.48
N THR A 172 -16.06 15.87 2.77
CA THR A 172 -15.10 16.84 3.26
C THR A 172 -13.73 16.67 2.59
N TYR A 173 -13.20 15.45 2.49
CA TYR A 173 -11.92 15.21 1.80
C TYR A 173 -11.97 15.47 0.30
N LEU A 174 -13.04 15.04 -0.36
CA LEU A 174 -13.23 15.27 -1.79
C LEU A 174 -13.30 16.78 -2.11
N HIS A 175 -13.89 17.57 -1.21
CA HIS A 175 -13.91 19.02 -1.31
C HIS A 175 -12.56 19.66 -0.99
N MET A 176 -11.93 19.27 0.13
CA MET A 176 -10.65 19.81 0.62
C MET A 176 -9.52 19.69 -0.41
N TYR A 177 -9.43 18.57 -1.12
CA TYR A 177 -8.38 18.31 -2.11
C TYR A 177 -8.83 18.55 -3.55
N GLU A 178 -9.95 19.25 -3.75
CA GLU A 178 -10.50 19.57 -5.07
C GLU A 178 -10.63 18.34 -5.99
N LYS A 179 -10.85 17.15 -5.42
CA LYS A 179 -11.07 15.90 -6.22
C LYS A 179 -12.51 15.80 -6.73
N CYS A 180 -13.35 16.79 -6.43
CA CYS A 180 -14.69 16.96 -6.97
C CYS A 180 -14.66 17.55 -8.39
N GLY A 181 -14.61 16.69 -9.42
CA GLY A 181 -15.27 17.03 -10.70
C GLY A 181 -14.42 17.58 -11.86
N HIS A 182 -13.10 17.37 -11.92
CA HIS A 182 -12.32 17.99 -13.01
C HIS A 182 -12.51 17.38 -14.41
N VAL A 183 -12.98 16.13 -14.53
CA VAL A 183 -13.14 15.48 -15.85
C VAL A 183 -14.45 14.71 -15.94
N SER A 184 -15.33 15.14 -16.84
CA SER A 184 -16.51 14.35 -17.23
C SER A 184 -16.06 13.14 -18.04
N LEU A 185 -16.02 11.98 -17.37
CA LEU A 185 -15.81 10.69 -18.01
C LEU A 185 -17.17 10.04 -18.27
N SER A 186 -17.39 9.68 -19.52
CA SER A 186 -18.59 9.02 -20.03
C SER A 186 -18.42 7.49 -20.02
N PRO A 187 -19.50 6.71 -20.19
CA PRO A 187 -19.40 5.25 -20.27
C PRO A 187 -18.44 4.74 -21.36
N ILE A 188 -18.27 5.46 -22.47
CA ILE A 188 -17.33 5.07 -23.54
C ILE A 188 -15.86 5.26 -23.14
N ASP A 189 -15.57 6.12 -22.17
CA ASP A 189 -14.21 6.29 -21.63
C ASP A 189 -13.80 5.07 -20.78
N ARG A 190 -14.76 4.23 -20.36
CA ARG A 190 -14.53 3.01 -19.55
C ARG A 190 -13.83 1.87 -20.29
N HIS A 191 -13.30 2.09 -21.48
CA HIS A 191 -12.57 1.09 -22.25
C HIS A 191 -11.32 1.66 -22.95
N ASP A 192 -10.96 2.92 -22.70
CA ASP A 192 -9.86 3.61 -23.37
C ASP A 192 -9.02 4.40 -22.36
N SER A 193 -7.95 3.77 -21.89
CA SER A 193 -7.10 4.33 -20.83
C SER A 193 -6.28 5.53 -21.28
N GLU A 194 -5.86 5.53 -22.54
CA GLU A 194 -5.13 6.63 -23.15
C GLU A 194 -6.02 7.86 -23.28
N ARG A 195 -7.27 7.69 -23.75
CA ARG A 195 -8.23 8.80 -23.84
C ARG A 195 -8.57 9.39 -22.47
N VAL A 196 -8.76 8.56 -21.44
CA VAL A 196 -8.97 9.04 -20.06
C VAL A 196 -7.76 9.84 -19.59
N MET A 197 -6.56 9.29 -19.77
CA MET A 197 -5.32 9.96 -19.38
C MET A 197 -5.14 11.30 -20.10
N ARG A 198 -5.42 11.38 -21.41
CA ARG A 198 -5.38 12.63 -22.17
C ARG A 198 -6.36 13.66 -21.63
N LYS A 199 -7.60 13.26 -21.32
CA LYS A 199 -8.61 14.18 -20.75
C LYS A 199 -8.15 14.76 -19.41
N ILE A 200 -7.58 13.93 -18.53
CA ILE A 200 -7.06 14.38 -17.23
C ILE A 200 -5.83 15.28 -17.41
N LEU A 201 -4.89 14.92 -18.28
CA LEU A 201 -3.70 15.74 -18.51
C LEU A 201 -4.03 17.10 -19.13
N LYS A 202 -5.02 17.16 -20.03
CA LYS A 202 -5.49 18.42 -20.63
C LYS A 202 -6.23 19.33 -19.66
N SER A 203 -6.83 18.80 -18.59
CA SER A 203 -7.44 19.63 -17.55
C SER A 203 -6.42 20.21 -16.56
N ILE A 204 -5.15 19.81 -16.64
CA ILE A 204 -4.10 20.26 -15.71
C ILE A 204 -3.19 21.27 -16.43
N SER A 205 -3.31 22.54 -16.06
CA SER A 205 -2.35 23.57 -16.47
C SER A 205 -1.04 23.45 -15.69
N LEU A 206 0.10 23.68 -16.34
CA LEU A 206 1.42 23.69 -15.69
C LEU A 206 1.54 24.79 -14.63
N VAL A 207 0.88 25.94 -14.85
CA VAL A 207 0.86 27.06 -13.89
C VAL A 207 0.10 26.65 -12.64
N GLN A 208 -1.08 26.03 -12.81
CA GLN A 208 -1.86 25.50 -11.70
C GLN A 208 -1.11 24.39 -10.96
N LEU A 209 -0.48 23.46 -11.70
CA LEU A 209 0.33 22.40 -11.12
C LEU A 209 1.43 22.99 -10.22
N GLN A 210 2.10 24.05 -10.68
CA GLN A 210 3.13 24.74 -9.90
C GLN A 210 2.56 25.42 -8.64
N SER A 211 1.44 26.14 -8.74
CA SER A 211 0.86 26.87 -7.60
C SER A 211 0.24 25.94 -6.54
N GLU A 212 -0.40 24.85 -6.97
CA GLU A 212 -1.09 23.91 -6.08
C GLU A 212 -0.13 22.95 -5.37
N THR A 213 1.01 22.63 -6.00
CA THR A 213 2.01 21.72 -5.42
C THR A 213 2.45 22.16 -4.02
N GLN A 214 2.54 23.47 -3.75
CA GLN A 214 2.96 23.97 -2.43
C GLN A 214 1.87 23.85 -1.35
N LYS A 215 0.59 23.86 -1.72
CA LYS A 215 -0.54 23.79 -0.77
C LYS A 215 -0.83 22.36 -0.31
N LEU A 216 -0.51 21.39 -1.16
CA LEU A 216 -0.87 19.98 -0.95
C LEU A 216 0.22 19.18 -0.22
N ILE A 217 1.37 19.77 0.08
CA ILE A 217 2.43 19.08 0.83
C ILE A 217 2.05 19.03 2.30
N VAL A 218 2.14 17.85 2.88
CA VAL A 218 1.87 17.65 4.31
C VAL A 218 2.99 18.26 5.14
N ASP A 219 2.62 19.15 6.05
CA ASP A 219 3.54 19.77 6.98
C ASP A 219 3.55 19.01 8.32
N PHE A 220 4.50 18.08 8.46
CA PHE A 220 4.68 17.28 9.67
C PHE A 220 5.31 18.06 10.84
N THR A 221 5.39 19.39 10.80
CA THR A 221 6.00 20.20 11.88
C THR A 221 4.98 20.95 12.74
N ARG A 222 3.70 20.94 12.37
CA ARG A 222 2.61 21.62 13.08
C ARG A 222 1.26 20.98 12.77
N GLY A 223 0.22 21.47 13.45
CA GLY A 223 -1.16 21.06 13.20
C GLY A 223 -1.42 19.58 13.53
N GLU A 224 -2.50 19.05 12.99
CA GLU A 224 -2.89 17.67 13.27
C GLU A 224 -1.95 16.66 12.59
N ALA A 225 -1.30 17.04 11.49
CA ALA A 225 -0.32 16.18 10.83
C ALA A 225 0.89 15.85 11.71
N LEU A 226 1.35 16.81 12.53
CA LEU A 226 2.34 16.55 13.56
C LEU A 226 1.80 15.58 14.62
N GLU A 227 0.57 15.78 15.09
CA GLU A 227 -0.04 14.89 16.09
C GLU A 227 -0.13 13.44 15.59
N VAL A 228 -0.63 13.24 14.36
CA VAL A 228 -0.71 11.91 13.73
C VAL A 228 0.66 11.25 13.73
N ARG A 229 1.70 11.97 13.28
CA ARG A 229 3.07 11.43 13.25
C ARG A 229 3.58 11.06 14.63
N GLU A 230 3.45 11.95 15.61
CA GLU A 230 3.98 11.70 16.96
C GLU A 230 3.25 10.53 17.63
N VAL A 231 1.92 10.43 17.49
CA VAL A 231 1.15 9.32 18.04
C VAL A 231 1.54 8.00 17.36
N VAL A 232 1.56 7.96 16.02
CA VAL A 232 1.95 6.75 15.28
C VAL A 232 3.35 6.28 15.66
N MET A 233 4.33 7.20 15.72
CA MET A 233 5.69 6.86 16.08
C MET A 233 5.82 6.42 17.55
N THR A 234 5.11 7.07 18.48
CA THR A 234 5.12 6.69 19.90
C THR A 234 4.53 5.29 20.12
N GLU A 235 3.44 4.95 19.43
CA GLU A 235 2.85 3.61 19.50
C GLU A 235 3.77 2.58 18.88
N LEU A 236 4.39 2.90 17.75
CA LEU A 236 5.34 2.01 17.10
C LEU A 236 6.58 1.75 17.98
N GLU A 237 7.10 2.76 18.67
CA GLU A 237 8.15 2.59 19.67
C GLU A 237 7.72 1.70 20.83
N ALA A 238 6.48 1.83 21.33
CA ALA A 238 5.95 0.99 22.40
C ALA A 238 5.77 -0.46 21.96
N ILE A 239 5.28 -0.71 20.73
CA ILE A 239 5.18 -2.05 20.14
C ILE A 239 6.58 -2.65 20.00
N MET A 240 7.53 -1.87 19.46
CA MET A 240 8.89 -2.35 19.22
C MET A 240 9.71 -2.57 20.49
N ALA A 241 9.38 -1.88 21.58
CA ALA A 241 9.94 -2.19 22.89
C ALA A 241 9.55 -3.61 23.34
N LYS A 242 8.27 -4.00 23.18
CA LYS A 242 7.81 -5.37 23.48
C LYS A 242 8.46 -6.40 22.55
N VAL A 243 8.50 -6.12 21.26
CA VAL A 243 9.12 -7.02 20.25
C VAL A 243 10.61 -7.20 20.53
N SER A 244 11.32 -6.13 20.91
CA SER A 244 12.75 -6.20 21.23
C SER A 244 13.03 -6.93 22.55
N GLU A 245 12.10 -6.89 23.50
CA GLU A 245 12.17 -7.66 24.74
C GLU A 245 11.96 -9.16 24.47
N ALA A 246 11.04 -9.50 23.56
CA ALA A 246 10.78 -10.87 23.14
C ALA A 246 11.91 -11.46 22.28
N ASP A 247 12.37 -10.72 21.26
CA ASP A 247 13.50 -11.09 20.40
C ASP A 247 14.49 -9.91 20.24
N PRO A 248 15.63 -9.94 20.96
CA PRO A 248 16.67 -8.91 20.87
C PRO A 248 17.30 -8.72 19.48
N THR A 249 17.01 -9.60 18.52
CA THR A 249 17.39 -9.41 17.11
C THR A 249 16.85 -8.09 16.57
N TYR A 250 15.65 -7.69 17.01
CA TYR A 250 14.95 -6.48 16.56
C TYR A 250 15.22 -5.24 17.42
N SER A 251 16.22 -5.26 18.32
CA SER A 251 16.66 -4.10 19.12
C SER A 251 17.37 -3.02 18.30
N GLY A 252 16.72 -2.56 17.22
CA GLY A 252 17.21 -1.55 16.30
C GLY A 252 16.57 -0.18 16.55
N LYS A 253 17.16 0.86 15.94
CA LYS A 253 16.59 2.21 15.98
C LYS A 253 15.50 2.33 14.91
N LEU A 254 14.33 2.84 15.30
CA LEU A 254 13.30 3.22 14.34
C LEU A 254 13.69 4.49 13.59
N LYS A 255 13.58 4.45 12.27
CA LYS A 255 13.79 5.61 11.40
C LYS A 255 12.70 5.68 10.34
N MET A 256 11.98 6.80 10.31
CA MET A 256 11.09 7.10 9.20
C MET A 256 11.88 7.29 7.92
N VAL A 257 11.37 6.75 6.83
CA VAL A 257 11.88 6.89 5.46
C VAL A 257 10.73 7.24 4.52
N GLY A 258 10.98 7.23 3.21
CA GLY A 258 9.95 7.50 2.22
C GLY A 258 9.40 8.91 2.27
N SER A 259 8.17 9.09 1.79
CA SER A 259 7.68 10.43 1.47
C SER A 259 7.30 11.29 2.67
N SER A 260 6.93 10.64 3.78
CA SER A 260 6.65 11.31 5.04
C SER A 260 7.92 11.78 5.76
N HIS A 261 9.09 11.24 5.36
CA HIS A 261 10.38 11.70 5.86
C HIS A 261 11.10 12.67 4.93
N ASP A 262 10.99 12.51 3.61
CA ASP A 262 11.71 13.32 2.61
C ASP A 262 11.03 14.67 2.29
N GLY A 263 9.85 14.92 2.87
CA GLY A 263 9.05 16.14 2.71
C GLY A 263 8.29 16.22 1.39
N SER A 264 7.99 15.08 0.77
CA SER A 264 7.22 15.00 -0.48
C SER A 264 5.83 14.39 -0.31
N LYS A 265 5.39 14.06 0.91
CA LYS A 265 4.03 13.52 1.17
C LYS A 265 2.96 14.52 0.73
N LEU A 266 1.99 14.04 -0.04
CA LEU A 266 0.91 14.86 -0.61
C LEU A 266 -0.42 14.56 0.08
N TYR A 267 -1.29 15.56 0.12
CA TYR A 267 -2.65 15.56 0.68
C TYR A 267 -2.70 15.35 2.19
N ALA A 268 -2.45 14.14 2.67
CA ALA A 268 -2.72 13.75 4.05
C ALA A 268 -1.57 12.92 4.66
N PRO A 269 -1.43 12.87 6.00
CA PRO A 269 -0.45 12.04 6.70
C PRO A 269 -0.92 10.57 6.80
N ASP A 270 -1.26 9.96 5.67
CA ASP A 270 -1.91 8.64 5.58
C ASP A 270 -0.95 7.45 5.37
N GLU A 271 0.37 7.68 5.36
CA GLU A 271 1.37 6.65 5.09
C GLU A 271 2.67 6.93 5.83
N PHE A 272 3.23 5.90 6.47
CA PHE A 272 4.51 5.98 7.17
C PHE A 272 5.37 4.77 6.82
N ASP A 273 6.45 5.00 6.07
CA ASP A 273 7.49 3.99 5.89
C ASP A 273 8.49 4.09 7.04
N VAL A 274 8.69 3.02 7.81
CA VAL A 274 9.58 2.98 8.97
C VAL A 274 10.53 1.79 8.89
N ASN A 275 11.82 2.05 9.00
CA ASN A 275 12.84 1.02 9.09
C ASN A 275 13.20 0.73 10.55
N ILE A 276 13.29 -0.56 10.91
CA ILE A 276 13.99 -1.03 12.12
C ILE A 276 15.46 -1.19 11.75
N VAL A 277 16.30 -0.22 12.11
CA VAL A 277 17.71 -0.22 11.72
C VAL A 277 18.53 -1.04 12.70
N ILE A 278 18.92 -2.22 12.26
CA ILE A 278 19.68 -3.20 13.03
C ILE A 278 21.17 -3.09 12.65
N ARG A 279 22.02 -2.93 13.66
CA ARG A 279 23.49 -2.94 13.52
C ARG A 279 24.07 -4.19 14.16
N LYS A 280 24.95 -4.89 13.46
CA LYS A 280 25.65 -6.09 13.94
C LYS A 280 27.11 -6.04 13.48
N ASP A 281 28.03 -6.35 14.38
CA ASP A 281 29.47 -6.22 14.10
C ASP A 281 30.03 -7.37 13.26
N ASN A 282 29.44 -8.58 13.35
CA ASN A 282 29.92 -9.79 12.67
C ASN A 282 29.03 -10.17 11.47
N VAL A 283 28.92 -9.27 10.50
CA VAL A 283 28.17 -9.52 9.26
C VAL A 283 29.08 -9.31 8.05
N ARG A 284 29.24 -10.36 7.23
CA ARG A 284 29.97 -10.29 5.96
C ARG A 284 28.98 -10.16 4.81
N ILE A 285 29.18 -9.14 3.98
CA ILE A 285 28.37 -8.90 2.78
C ILE A 285 29.12 -9.43 1.57
N ASN A 286 28.45 -10.24 0.75
CA ASN A 286 29.01 -10.72 -0.50
C ASN A 286 28.15 -10.20 -1.66
N VAL A 287 28.80 -9.50 -2.60
CA VAL A 287 28.19 -9.05 -3.85
C VAL A 287 28.68 -9.96 -4.97
N SER A 288 27.76 -10.70 -5.58
CA SER A 288 28.10 -11.66 -6.64
C SER A 288 27.28 -11.42 -7.91
N LYS A 289 27.67 -12.05 -9.02
CA LYS A 289 26.94 -11.98 -10.28
C LYS A 289 25.74 -12.93 -10.23
N ARG A 290 24.53 -12.38 -10.45
CA ARG A 290 23.30 -13.15 -10.53
C ARG A 290 23.29 -14.02 -11.79
N LYS A 291 22.63 -15.18 -11.71
CA LYS A 291 22.38 -16.06 -12.87
C LYS A 291 21.63 -15.30 -13.97
N GLU A 292 22.04 -15.48 -15.23
CA GLU A 292 21.50 -14.72 -16.40
C GLU A 292 19.98 -14.79 -16.51
N LYS A 293 19.40 -15.96 -16.21
CA LYS A 293 17.95 -16.17 -16.23
C LYS A 293 17.17 -15.21 -15.32
N ASP A 294 17.76 -14.75 -14.21
CA ASP A 294 17.08 -13.89 -13.23
C ASP A 294 17.55 -12.42 -13.33
N ALA A 295 18.68 -12.19 -14.01
CA ALA A 295 19.33 -10.89 -14.12
C ALA A 295 18.47 -9.83 -14.82
N HIS A 296 17.69 -10.24 -15.83
CA HIS A 296 16.81 -9.34 -16.58
C HIS A 296 15.64 -8.77 -15.75
N LEU A 297 15.27 -9.42 -14.64
CA LEU A 297 14.17 -9.01 -13.75
C LEU A 297 14.68 -8.32 -12.48
N LYS A 298 15.74 -8.85 -11.87
CA LYS A 298 16.20 -8.45 -10.53
C LYS A 298 17.49 -7.63 -10.54
N GLY A 299 18.12 -7.44 -11.69
CA GLY A 299 19.45 -6.86 -11.80
C GLY A 299 20.54 -7.93 -11.85
N THR A 300 21.71 -7.57 -12.37
CA THR A 300 22.84 -8.48 -12.59
C THR A 300 23.63 -8.78 -11.32
N LYS A 301 23.41 -8.02 -10.23
CA LYS A 301 24.06 -8.25 -8.94
C LYS A 301 23.11 -8.94 -7.96
N GLU A 302 23.69 -9.80 -7.14
CA GLU A 302 23.03 -10.52 -6.06
C GLU A 302 23.79 -10.30 -4.76
N ILE A 303 23.05 -10.06 -3.68
CA ILE A 303 23.58 -9.76 -2.36
C ILE A 303 23.23 -10.90 -1.44
N SER A 304 24.26 -11.44 -0.79
CA SER A 304 24.09 -12.39 0.30
C SER A 304 24.75 -11.85 1.57
N VAL A 305 24.13 -12.20 2.69
CA VAL A 305 24.57 -11.86 4.03
C VAL A 305 25.03 -13.16 4.68
N ASP A 306 26.30 -13.20 5.05
CA ASP A 306 26.89 -14.27 5.85
C ASP A 306 27.05 -13.76 7.29
N ALA A 307 26.32 -14.38 8.20
CA ALA A 307 26.25 -13.99 9.60
C ALA A 307 26.14 -15.24 10.48
N ASP A 308 26.77 -15.17 11.65
CA ASP A 308 26.74 -16.24 12.66
C ASP A 308 25.33 -16.46 13.22
N GLN A 309 24.44 -15.46 13.11
CA GLN A 309 23.07 -15.50 13.60
C GLN A 309 22.13 -16.17 12.58
N PRO A 310 21.53 -17.33 12.89
CA PRO A 310 20.64 -18.03 11.97
C PRO A 310 19.38 -17.22 11.61
N GLN A 311 18.97 -16.26 12.44
CA GLN A 311 17.83 -15.38 12.16
C GLN A 311 18.06 -14.50 10.94
N LEU A 312 19.32 -14.13 10.65
CA LEU A 312 19.70 -13.30 9.51
C LEU A 312 19.85 -14.09 8.21
N GLN A 313 19.43 -15.35 8.17
CA GLN A 313 19.56 -16.21 6.99
C GLN A 313 18.21 -16.51 6.33
N GLY A 314 18.14 -16.42 5.00
CA GLY A 314 16.93 -16.69 4.23
C GLY A 314 15.78 -15.74 4.59
N ASN A 315 14.54 -16.23 4.63
CA ASN A 315 13.36 -15.42 4.99
C ASN A 315 13.09 -15.31 6.51
N LYS A 316 13.96 -15.89 7.35
CA LYS A 316 13.71 -16.02 8.79
C LYS A 316 13.54 -14.67 9.48
N LEU A 317 14.39 -13.69 9.15
CA LEU A 317 14.30 -12.34 9.73
C LEU A 317 12.92 -11.70 9.52
N MET A 318 12.27 -11.94 8.38
CA MET A 318 10.95 -11.38 8.09
C MET A 318 9.85 -12.21 8.76
N ASN A 319 9.86 -13.54 8.58
CA ASN A 319 8.82 -14.41 9.16
C ASN A 319 8.74 -14.26 10.68
N ASN A 320 9.90 -14.27 11.34
CA ASN A 320 9.97 -14.08 12.79
C ASN A 320 9.44 -12.70 13.20
N LEU A 321 9.68 -11.64 12.42
CA LEU A 321 9.18 -10.31 12.75
C LEU A 321 7.66 -10.29 12.75
N TYR A 322 7.03 -10.88 11.74
CA TYR A 322 5.57 -10.95 11.67
C TYR A 322 4.98 -11.70 12.87
N GLU A 323 5.54 -12.86 13.20
CA GLU A 323 5.10 -13.66 14.35
C GLU A 323 5.27 -12.91 15.68
N GLU A 324 6.44 -12.29 15.92
CA GLU A 324 6.71 -11.54 17.15
C GLU A 324 5.83 -10.28 17.27
N VAL A 325 5.63 -9.54 16.18
CA VAL A 325 4.73 -8.37 16.16
C VAL A 325 3.30 -8.81 16.43
N GLN A 326 2.82 -9.88 15.78
CA GLN A 326 1.48 -10.41 15.98
C GLN A 326 1.26 -10.83 17.45
N MET A 327 2.23 -11.51 18.05
CA MET A 327 2.17 -11.90 19.46
C MET A 327 2.17 -10.67 20.39
N CYS A 328 3.03 -9.67 20.14
CA CYS A 328 3.11 -8.46 20.94
C CYS A 328 1.87 -7.55 20.83
N LEU A 329 1.13 -7.67 19.72
CA LEU A 329 -0.13 -6.98 19.49
C LEU A 329 -1.34 -7.66 20.11
N THR A 330 -1.22 -8.94 20.48
CA THR A 330 -2.29 -9.62 21.23
C THR A 330 -2.49 -8.87 22.56
N ASP A 331 -3.70 -8.35 22.79
CA ASP A 331 -4.06 -7.49 23.92
C ASP A 331 -3.37 -6.10 23.98
N HIS A 332 -2.74 -5.64 22.89
CA HIS A 332 -2.21 -4.29 22.80
C HIS A 332 -3.28 -3.31 22.34
N LEU A 333 -3.72 -2.41 23.24
CA LEU A 333 -4.58 -1.28 22.88
C LEU A 333 -3.75 -0.01 22.70
N LEU A 334 -3.98 0.67 21.57
CA LEU A 334 -3.38 1.97 21.27
C LEU A 334 -3.84 3.00 22.29
N LYS A 335 -2.98 3.94 22.70
CA LYS A 335 -3.25 4.87 23.81
C LYS A 335 -4.12 6.05 23.39
N ASP A 336 -3.86 6.67 22.24
CA ASP A 336 -4.69 7.76 21.74
C ASP A 336 -6.07 7.21 21.33
N ALA A 337 -7.14 7.85 21.82
CA ALA A 337 -8.51 7.42 21.54
C ALA A 337 -8.94 7.60 20.08
N ARG A 338 -8.25 8.47 19.33
CA ARG A 338 -8.49 8.75 17.92
C ARG A 338 -7.82 7.75 16.99
N LEU A 339 -6.84 6.99 17.47
CA LEU A 339 -6.11 6.00 16.69
C LEU A 339 -6.63 4.59 17.00
N SER A 340 -6.91 3.82 15.95
CA SER A 340 -7.42 2.45 16.06
C SER A 340 -6.78 1.54 15.01
N PHE A 341 -6.61 0.25 15.31
CA PHE A 341 -6.46 -0.74 14.24
C PHE A 341 -7.81 -0.89 13.53
N VAL A 342 -7.74 -1.09 12.22
CA VAL A 342 -8.91 -1.45 11.40
C VAL A 342 -8.56 -2.69 10.58
N PRO A 343 -9.51 -3.59 10.28
CA PRO A 343 -9.22 -4.81 9.53
C PRO A 343 -8.46 -4.55 8.23
N PRO A 344 -7.37 -5.29 7.93
CA PRO A 344 -6.89 -6.49 8.63
C PRO A 344 -6.00 -6.24 9.86
N GLY A 345 -5.74 -5.00 10.26
CA GLY A 345 -4.92 -4.63 11.42
C GLY A 345 -3.42 -4.80 11.17
N LEU A 346 -2.97 -6.03 10.91
CA LEU A 346 -1.59 -6.40 10.61
C LEU A 346 -1.53 -7.33 9.40
N THR A 347 -0.60 -7.06 8.49
CA THR A 347 -0.30 -7.94 7.35
C THR A 347 1.19 -8.12 7.19
N SER A 348 1.59 -9.27 6.63
CA SER A 348 2.96 -9.51 6.19
C SER A 348 3.14 -8.94 4.77
N THR A 349 4.29 -8.33 4.52
CA THR A 349 4.68 -7.82 3.20
C THR A 349 5.90 -8.58 2.67
N GLN A 350 6.36 -8.23 1.47
CA GLN A 350 7.56 -8.85 0.90
C GLN A 350 8.85 -8.50 1.66
N VAL A 351 8.85 -7.44 2.44
CA VAL A 351 10.08 -6.88 3.04
C VAL A 351 9.96 -6.68 4.55
N GLY A 352 8.76 -6.73 5.12
CA GLY A 352 8.48 -6.45 6.52
C GLY A 352 7.02 -6.69 6.87
N VAL A 353 6.46 -5.89 7.77
CA VAL A 353 5.04 -5.95 8.19
C VAL A 353 4.34 -4.62 7.92
N ALA A 354 3.03 -4.65 7.72
CA ALA A 354 2.23 -3.45 7.49
C ALA A 354 1.06 -3.38 8.47
N PHE A 355 0.92 -2.24 9.14
CA PHE A 355 -0.21 -1.92 9.99
C PHE A 355 -1.26 -1.14 9.20
N THR A 356 -2.54 -1.49 9.40
CA THR A 356 -3.67 -0.72 8.87
C THR A 356 -4.39 -0.06 10.04
N LEU A 357 -4.28 1.26 10.10
CA LEU A 357 -4.80 2.08 11.18
C LEU A 357 -5.87 3.04 10.66
N ALA A 358 -6.66 3.58 11.56
CA ALA A 358 -7.53 4.71 11.30
C ALA A 358 -7.38 5.78 12.36
N TRP A 359 -7.29 7.01 11.90
CA TRP A 359 -7.25 8.23 12.70
C TRP A 359 -8.54 9.05 12.51
N GLN A 360 -9.11 9.51 13.61
CA GLN A 360 -10.37 10.26 13.66
C GLN A 360 -10.17 11.56 14.43
N GLY A 361 -9.63 12.59 13.76
CA GLY A 361 -9.37 13.90 14.34
C GLY A 361 -10.25 15.02 13.79
N LYS A 362 -9.80 16.27 13.92
CA LYS A 362 -10.59 17.47 13.56
C LYS A 362 -10.31 17.92 12.13
N GLU A 363 -9.04 18.03 11.79
CA GLU A 363 -8.53 18.35 10.45
C GLU A 363 -8.61 17.11 9.56
N TYR A 364 -8.36 15.93 10.13
CA TYR A 364 -8.47 14.65 9.44
C TYR A 364 -9.55 13.77 10.08
N PRO A 365 -10.84 14.01 9.75
CA PRO A 365 -11.96 13.36 10.43
C PRO A 365 -12.18 11.88 10.03
N LEU A 366 -11.51 11.40 8.97
CA LEU A 366 -11.34 9.97 8.67
C LEU A 366 -10.06 9.77 7.85
N LEU A 367 -9.00 9.31 8.50
CA LEU A 367 -7.72 9.07 7.85
C LEU A 367 -7.34 7.60 8.03
N LEU A 368 -7.42 6.83 6.95
CA LEU A 368 -6.84 5.48 6.93
C LEU A 368 -5.33 5.63 6.82
N VAL A 369 -4.60 5.19 7.84
CA VAL A 369 -3.15 5.34 7.94
C VAL A 369 -2.50 3.97 7.71
N GLY A 370 -1.68 3.87 6.66
CA GLY A 370 -0.79 2.73 6.44
C GLY A 370 0.56 2.94 7.11
N VAL A 371 1.09 1.93 7.79
CA VAL A 371 2.45 1.97 8.36
C VAL A 371 3.20 0.74 7.92
N ASP A 372 4.23 0.92 7.09
CA ASP A 372 5.12 -0.16 6.65
C ASP A 372 6.35 -0.20 7.56
N LEU A 373 6.53 -1.31 8.27
CA LEU A 373 7.63 -1.54 9.19
C LEU A 373 8.60 -2.58 8.62
N VAL A 374 9.80 -2.15 8.26
CA VAL A 374 10.78 -2.96 7.52
C VAL A 374 12.05 -3.19 8.35
N PRO A 375 12.41 -4.43 8.69
CA PRO A 375 13.69 -4.73 9.32
C PRO A 375 14.81 -4.59 8.29
N VAL A 376 15.81 -3.78 8.62
CA VAL A 376 16.96 -3.55 7.73
C VAL A 376 18.29 -3.71 8.47
N LEU A 377 19.26 -4.33 7.81
CA LEU A 377 20.64 -4.36 8.26
C LEU A 377 21.39 -3.14 7.73
N GLU A 378 21.95 -2.32 8.62
CA GLU A 378 22.83 -1.23 8.23
C GLU A 378 24.26 -1.75 8.09
N VAL A 379 24.84 -1.58 6.90
CA VAL A 379 26.16 -2.12 6.55
C VAL A 379 26.99 -1.06 5.81
N PRO A 380 28.33 -1.16 5.82
CA PRO A 380 29.16 -0.27 5.02
C PRO A 380 28.79 -0.31 3.53
N TRP A 381 28.94 0.81 2.84
CA TRP A 381 28.76 0.86 1.38
C TRP A 381 29.83 -0.02 0.70
N GLN A 382 29.40 -1.04 -0.04
CA GLN A 382 30.31 -1.97 -0.72
C GLN A 382 30.89 -1.34 -1.99
N GLU A 383 32.17 -1.54 -2.27
CA GLU A 383 32.86 -0.95 -3.44
C GLU A 383 32.22 -1.39 -4.76
N GLU A 384 31.69 -2.60 -4.81
CA GLU A 384 31.02 -3.17 -5.97
C GLU A 384 29.64 -2.54 -6.22
N ILE A 385 29.04 -1.84 -5.25
CA ILE A 385 27.71 -1.26 -5.37
C ILE A 385 27.83 0.18 -5.86
N ALA A 386 27.17 0.47 -6.98
CA ALA A 386 27.26 1.77 -7.65
C ALA A 386 26.91 2.92 -6.69
N ARG A 387 27.85 3.86 -6.53
CA ARG A 387 27.74 5.09 -5.73
C ARG A 387 27.77 6.32 -6.64
N PRO A 388 26.61 6.84 -7.09
CA PRO A 388 26.53 7.94 -8.04
C PRO A 388 26.99 9.28 -7.46
N ARG A 389 27.18 10.28 -8.32
CA ARG A 389 27.71 11.61 -7.95
C ARG A 389 26.83 12.39 -6.98
N LEU A 390 25.51 12.20 -7.02
CA LEU A 390 24.59 12.88 -6.09
C LEU A 390 24.54 12.23 -4.70
N THR A 391 25.32 11.18 -4.43
CA THR A 391 25.37 10.58 -3.09
C THR A 391 25.95 11.59 -2.09
N PRO A 392 25.26 11.92 -0.99
CA PRO A 392 25.82 12.79 0.05
C PRO A 392 27.12 12.24 0.64
N ASP A 393 28.10 13.12 0.89
CA ASP A 393 29.41 12.74 1.45
C ASP A 393 29.32 12.13 2.86
N SER A 394 28.30 12.53 3.61
CA SER A 394 27.90 11.99 4.92
C SER A 394 27.49 10.52 4.86
N THR A 395 26.95 10.05 3.72
CA THR A 395 26.45 8.69 3.57
C THR A 395 27.59 7.69 3.37
N LYS A 396 27.91 6.90 4.41
CA LYS A 396 28.95 5.86 4.39
C LYS A 396 28.41 4.43 4.43
N THR A 397 27.12 4.27 4.70
CA THR A 397 26.44 2.99 4.87
C THR A 397 25.30 2.85 3.89
N ILE A 398 24.86 1.61 3.67
CA ILE A 398 23.64 1.25 2.94
C ILE A 398 22.79 0.36 3.84
N GLN A 399 21.51 0.21 3.49
CA GLN A 399 20.61 -0.69 4.18
C GLN A 399 20.31 -1.91 3.32
N LEU A 400 20.22 -3.08 3.95
CA LEU A 400 19.80 -4.31 3.30
C LEU A 400 18.48 -4.77 3.90
N SER A 401 17.47 -4.97 3.04
CA SER A 401 16.18 -5.57 3.41
C SER A 401 16.08 -6.98 2.83
N ASN A 402 15.26 -7.83 3.43
CA ASN A 402 14.94 -9.13 2.86
C ASN A 402 14.11 -8.97 1.57
N ALA A 403 14.25 -9.89 0.61
CA ALA A 403 13.51 -9.87 -0.66
C ALA A 403 12.40 -10.95 -0.77
N ALA A 404 12.02 -11.59 0.35
CA ALA A 404 11.03 -12.67 0.48
C ALA A 404 11.31 -13.96 -0.30
N ASP A 405 12.44 -14.04 -1.01
CA ASP A 405 12.92 -15.24 -1.71
C ASP A 405 14.23 -15.79 -1.10
N GLY A 406 14.58 -15.33 0.09
CA GLY A 406 15.81 -15.62 0.79
C GLY A 406 17.01 -14.78 0.36
N SER A 407 16.87 -13.94 -0.67
CA SER A 407 17.90 -12.99 -1.08
C SER A 407 17.76 -11.63 -0.38
N TRP A 408 18.81 -10.82 -0.46
CA TRP A 408 18.86 -9.48 0.10
C TRP A 408 18.78 -8.41 -0.99
N ARG A 409 18.11 -7.30 -0.66
CA ARG A 409 17.95 -6.13 -1.53
C ARG A 409 18.56 -4.90 -0.87
N CYS A 410 19.30 -4.11 -1.63
CA CYS A 410 19.71 -2.78 -1.18
C CYS A 410 18.51 -1.83 -1.07
N SER A 411 18.44 -1.12 0.04
CA SER A 411 17.62 0.07 0.23
C SER A 411 18.51 1.29 0.37
N PHE A 412 18.17 2.34 -0.38
CA PHE A 412 18.85 3.64 -0.36
C PHE A 412 17.92 4.75 0.15
N ALA A 413 16.83 4.39 0.82
CA ALA A 413 15.78 5.35 1.21
C ALA A 413 16.30 6.48 2.10
N GLU A 414 17.27 6.20 2.99
CA GLU A 414 17.93 7.25 3.80
C GLU A 414 18.79 8.19 2.95
N THR A 415 19.61 7.64 2.04
CA THR A 415 20.43 8.42 1.11
C THR A 415 19.56 9.31 0.22
N GLU A 416 18.46 8.77 -0.29
CA GLU A 416 17.49 9.51 -1.07
C GLU A 416 16.85 10.63 -0.27
N ALA A 417 16.38 10.36 0.96
CA ALA A 417 15.76 11.37 1.80
C ALA A 417 16.74 12.50 2.18
N GLU A 418 18.00 12.17 2.48
CA GLU A 418 19.05 13.14 2.76
C GLU A 418 19.31 14.04 1.54
N LEU A 419 19.46 13.45 0.35
CA LEU A 419 19.63 14.21 -0.89
C LEU A 419 18.43 15.11 -1.18
N LEU A 420 17.21 14.58 -1.05
CA LEU A 420 15.98 15.33 -1.35
C LEU A 420 15.82 16.54 -0.43
N LYS A 421 16.19 16.43 0.86
CA LYS A 421 16.17 17.55 1.82
C LYS A 421 17.15 18.67 1.49
N GLN A 422 18.22 18.37 0.76
CA GLN A 422 19.26 19.33 0.39
C GLN A 422 18.99 20.01 -0.98
N LEU A 423 17.91 19.65 -1.67
CA LEU A 423 17.56 20.25 -2.96
C LEU A 423 17.25 21.74 -2.82
N LYS A 424 17.73 22.53 -3.78
CA LYS A 424 17.31 23.93 -3.92
C LYS A 424 15.82 23.98 -4.30
N PRO A 425 15.09 25.06 -3.97
CA PRO A 425 13.67 25.18 -4.34
C PRO A 425 13.38 24.92 -5.83
N VAL A 426 14.25 25.41 -6.74
CA VAL A 426 14.11 25.21 -8.19
C VAL A 426 14.33 23.75 -8.63
N GLU A 427 15.18 23.00 -7.93
CA GLU A 427 15.45 21.58 -8.18
C GLU A 427 14.34 20.70 -7.62
N ARG A 428 13.76 21.11 -6.48
CA ARG A 428 12.69 20.38 -5.80
C ARG A 428 11.35 20.48 -6.51
N LEU A 429 11.11 21.59 -7.23
CA LEU A 429 9.82 21.86 -7.84
C LEU A 429 9.41 20.82 -8.92
N PRO A 430 10.26 20.42 -9.89
CA PRO A 430 9.93 19.36 -10.85
C PRO A 430 9.62 18.00 -10.21
N GLN A 431 10.33 17.66 -9.12
CA GLN A 431 10.06 16.43 -8.36
C GLN A 431 8.64 16.44 -7.80
N LEU A 432 8.26 17.51 -7.11
CA LEU A 432 6.96 17.63 -6.45
C LEU A 432 5.83 17.76 -7.48
N MET A 433 6.01 18.57 -8.53
CA MET A 433 5.04 18.73 -9.62
C MET A 433 4.77 17.39 -10.32
N GLY A 434 5.81 16.60 -10.61
CA GLY A 434 5.62 15.31 -11.26
C GLY A 434 4.99 14.27 -10.34
N LYS A 435 5.28 14.31 -9.03
CA LYS A 435 4.58 13.46 -8.05
C LYS A 435 3.09 13.81 -7.99
N PHE A 436 2.76 15.10 -7.94
CA PHE A 436 1.37 15.57 -7.93
C PHE A 436 0.63 15.21 -9.23
N LEU A 437 1.29 15.37 -10.39
CA LEU A 437 0.75 14.96 -11.68
C LEU A 437 0.44 13.45 -11.71
N LEU A 438 1.37 12.61 -11.25
CA LEU A 438 1.18 11.16 -11.21
C LEU A 438 0.09 10.73 -10.22
N SER A 439 -0.05 11.43 -9.10
CA SER A 439 -1.15 11.22 -8.15
C SER A 439 -2.50 11.63 -8.75
N SER A 440 -2.57 12.71 -9.54
CA SER A 440 -3.80 13.13 -10.22
C SER A 440 -4.31 12.11 -11.25
N LEU A 441 -3.44 11.19 -11.70
CA LEU A 441 -3.79 10.07 -12.58
C LEU A 441 -4.17 8.79 -11.81
N LYS A 442 -4.27 8.85 -10.48
CA LYS A 442 -4.61 7.73 -9.60
C LYS A 442 -5.73 8.12 -8.65
N ALA A 443 -6.46 7.11 -8.18
CA ALA A 443 -7.34 7.26 -7.03
C ALA A 443 -6.52 7.17 -5.75
N GLU A 444 -6.74 8.09 -4.81
CA GLU A 444 -6.09 8.02 -3.51
C GLU A 444 -6.76 6.97 -2.59
N PRO A 445 -6.01 6.32 -1.68
CA PRO A 445 -6.53 5.26 -0.81
C PRO A 445 -7.67 5.70 0.12
N TRP A 446 -7.78 6.98 0.46
CA TRP A 446 -8.86 7.51 1.29
C TRP A 446 -10.14 7.84 0.50
N MET A 447 -10.14 7.76 -0.84
CA MET A 447 -11.35 8.04 -1.61
C MET A 447 -12.43 6.98 -1.35
N PRO A 448 -13.73 7.35 -1.33
CA PRO A 448 -14.80 6.38 -1.12
C PRO A 448 -14.87 5.36 -2.27
N GLN A 449 -15.34 4.13 -1.97
CA GLN A 449 -15.22 3.00 -2.88
C GLN A 449 -15.88 3.22 -4.26
N HIS A 450 -16.98 3.98 -4.33
CA HIS A 450 -17.63 4.29 -5.60
C HIS A 450 -16.80 5.23 -6.50
N LYS A 451 -16.03 6.16 -5.91
CA LYS A 451 -15.07 7.01 -6.65
C LYS A 451 -13.84 6.20 -7.06
N LYS A 452 -13.37 5.34 -6.15
CA LYS A 452 -12.32 4.36 -6.45
C LYS A 452 -12.72 3.50 -7.63
N THR A 453 -13.89 2.86 -7.64
CA THR A 453 -14.36 2.02 -8.75
C THR A 453 -14.38 2.72 -10.12
N PHE A 454 -14.39 4.06 -10.15
CA PHE A 454 -14.28 4.87 -11.35
C PHE A 454 -12.83 5.20 -11.77
N CYS A 455 -11.90 5.31 -10.81
CA CYS A 455 -10.51 5.78 -10.98
C CYS A 455 -9.41 4.79 -10.53
N THR A 456 -9.72 3.70 -9.82
CA THR A 456 -8.72 2.79 -9.24
C THR A 456 -8.15 1.87 -10.29
N TRP A 457 -6.84 1.98 -10.42
CA TRP A 457 -5.92 0.87 -10.21
C TRP A 457 -6.56 -0.35 -9.50
N PHE A 458 -6.93 -1.39 -10.29
CA PHE A 458 -7.04 -2.83 -9.95
C PHE A 458 -8.08 -3.25 -8.88
N ALA A 459 -9.09 -4.10 -9.15
CA ALA A 459 -8.92 -5.57 -9.17
C ALA A 459 -10.06 -6.35 -9.87
N ALA A 460 -10.94 -5.69 -10.63
CA ALA A 460 -12.12 -6.34 -11.24
C ALA A 460 -12.36 -6.06 -12.74
N ARG A 461 -11.40 -5.45 -13.48
CA ARG A 461 -11.53 -5.17 -14.92
C ARG A 461 -10.21 -5.34 -15.69
N ASP A 462 -10.32 -5.67 -16.97
CA ASP A 462 -9.22 -6.03 -17.90
C ASP A 462 -8.37 -4.86 -18.46
N TRP A 463 -8.51 -3.61 -18.01
CA TRP A 463 -7.76 -2.47 -18.59
C TRP A 463 -7.40 -1.39 -17.55
N ASN A 464 -6.15 -0.87 -17.60
CA ASN A 464 -5.57 0.05 -16.60
C ASN A 464 -5.00 1.32 -17.26
N ILE A 465 -5.10 2.49 -16.60
CA ILE A 465 -4.30 3.66 -16.99
C ILE A 465 -2.83 3.37 -16.70
N VAL A 466 -2.07 3.29 -17.77
CA VAL A 466 -0.65 2.98 -17.72
C VAL A 466 0.11 4.25 -17.34
N VAL A 467 0.50 4.34 -16.07
CA VAL A 467 1.31 5.45 -15.54
C VAL A 467 2.69 4.97 -15.08
N PRO A 468 3.74 5.81 -15.19
CA PRO A 468 5.05 5.47 -14.65
C PRO A 468 4.97 5.17 -13.15
N SER A 469 5.73 4.17 -12.70
CA SER A 469 5.86 3.89 -11.27
C SER A 469 6.60 5.01 -10.54
N GLY A 470 6.37 5.16 -9.24
CA GLY A 470 7.14 6.10 -8.40
C GLY A 470 8.64 5.83 -8.46
N PHE A 471 9.03 4.56 -8.59
CA PHE A 471 10.42 4.16 -8.86
C PHE A 471 10.96 4.76 -10.16
N CYS A 472 10.22 4.61 -11.28
CA CYS A 472 10.68 5.13 -12.58
C CYS A 472 10.84 6.65 -12.53
N PHE A 473 9.83 7.35 -11.97
CA PHE A 473 9.84 8.80 -11.90
C PHE A 473 10.97 9.33 -11.01
N LYS A 474 11.14 8.76 -9.80
CA LYS A 474 12.21 9.17 -8.87
C LYS A 474 13.60 8.98 -9.48
N ASN A 475 13.87 7.83 -10.09
CA ASN A 475 15.17 7.57 -10.73
C ASN A 475 15.40 8.45 -11.96
N ALA A 476 14.37 8.67 -12.79
CA ALA A 476 14.45 9.60 -13.91
C ALA A 476 14.76 11.04 -13.45
N PHE A 477 14.13 11.47 -12.35
CA PHE A 477 14.40 12.76 -11.71
C PHE A 477 15.86 12.86 -11.23
N LEU A 478 16.40 11.82 -10.57
CA LEU A 478 17.78 11.83 -10.10
C LEU A 478 18.80 11.89 -11.25
N PHE A 479 18.56 11.16 -12.35
CA PHE A 479 19.39 11.29 -13.55
C PHE A 479 19.30 12.69 -14.16
N TRP A 480 18.10 13.26 -14.28
CA TRP A 480 17.93 14.64 -14.75
C TRP A 480 18.60 15.67 -13.83
N LEU A 481 18.50 15.50 -12.51
CA LEU A 481 19.12 16.39 -11.53
C LEU A 481 20.65 16.36 -11.64
N GLN A 482 21.24 15.19 -11.87
CA GLN A 482 22.67 15.06 -12.08
C GLN A 482 23.13 15.80 -13.34
N ASP A 483 22.40 15.64 -14.43
CA ASP A 483 22.73 16.25 -15.72
C ASP A 483 22.55 17.79 -15.65
N SER A 484 21.40 18.26 -15.12
CA SER A 484 21.11 19.70 -14.98
C SER A 484 22.10 20.46 -14.10
N ARG A 485 22.58 19.85 -13.00
CA ARG A 485 23.66 20.43 -12.18
C ARG A 485 24.99 20.54 -12.91
N THR A 486 25.22 19.67 -13.89
CA THR A 486 26.43 19.69 -14.73
C THR A 486 26.31 20.77 -15.81
N ASP A 487 25.14 20.93 -16.40
CA ASP A 487 24.88 21.82 -17.53
C ASP A 487 24.57 23.28 -17.12
N GLN A 488 24.40 23.56 -15.81
CA GLN A 488 24.05 24.88 -15.24
C GLN A 488 22.74 25.49 -15.81
N GLU A 489 21.84 24.67 -16.34
CA GLU A 489 20.56 25.14 -16.86
C GLU A 489 19.53 25.39 -15.74
N GLU A 490 19.29 26.66 -15.40
CA GLU A 490 18.11 27.06 -14.60
C GLU A 490 16.92 27.30 -15.55
N GLY A 491 16.26 26.21 -15.93
CA GLY A 491 15.11 26.23 -16.84
C GLY A 491 13.77 26.53 -16.15
N ASN A 492 12.76 26.89 -16.96
CA ASN A 492 11.36 26.98 -16.54
C ASN A 492 10.88 25.67 -15.87
N PRO A 493 10.19 25.69 -14.72
CA PRO A 493 9.77 24.48 -14.00
C PRO A 493 8.97 23.48 -14.84
N GLY A 494 8.11 23.95 -15.75
CA GLY A 494 7.37 23.12 -16.67
C GLY A 494 8.27 22.42 -17.69
N LYS A 495 9.27 23.13 -18.25
CA LYS A 495 10.27 22.52 -19.13
C LYS A 495 11.12 21.49 -18.40
N ASN A 496 11.52 21.77 -17.16
CA ASN A 496 12.26 20.85 -16.32
C ASN A 496 11.45 19.58 -16.04
N LEU A 497 10.15 19.71 -15.74
CA LEU A 497 9.25 18.58 -15.56
C LEU A 497 9.16 17.70 -16.82
N VAL A 498 9.00 18.32 -18.00
CA VAL A 498 8.99 17.60 -19.28
C VAL A 498 10.32 16.86 -19.50
N ALA A 499 11.46 17.51 -19.20
CA ALA A 499 12.78 16.90 -19.33
C ALA A 499 12.95 15.66 -18.42
N VAL A 500 12.40 15.68 -17.20
CA VAL A 500 12.35 14.50 -16.31
C VAL A 500 11.57 13.37 -16.96
N PHE A 501 10.37 13.63 -17.50
CA PHE A 501 9.58 12.60 -18.18
C PHE A 501 10.26 12.08 -19.46
N LYS A 502 10.97 12.93 -20.21
CA LYS A 502 11.74 12.52 -21.39
C LYS A 502 12.86 11.53 -21.07
N LYS A 503 13.44 11.53 -19.86
CA LYS A 503 14.40 10.48 -19.45
C LYS A 503 13.78 9.08 -19.49
N MET A 504 12.46 8.98 -19.34
CA MET A 504 11.68 7.73 -19.44
C MET A 504 11.25 7.39 -20.87
N CYS A 505 11.66 8.19 -21.85
CA CYS A 505 11.33 8.01 -23.25
C CYS A 505 12.57 7.67 -24.09
N ALA A 506 12.35 7.04 -25.25
CA ALA A 506 13.31 6.88 -26.33
C ALA A 506 12.74 7.48 -27.61
N ILE A 507 13.62 7.97 -28.49
CA ILE A 507 13.29 8.48 -29.82
C ILE A 507 13.84 7.49 -30.84
N THR A 508 13.02 7.07 -31.80
CA THR A 508 13.50 6.23 -32.91
C THR A 508 14.03 7.15 -34.02
N PRO A 509 15.24 6.92 -34.57
CA PRO A 509 15.81 7.79 -35.61
C PRO A 509 15.02 7.83 -36.94
N ALA A 510 14.02 6.96 -37.13
CA ALA A 510 13.41 6.66 -38.43
C ALA A 510 11.99 7.23 -38.64
N ASP A 511 11.41 7.98 -37.69
CA ASP A 511 10.05 8.51 -37.81
C ASP A 511 10.05 10.06 -37.77
N PRO A 512 9.61 10.75 -38.85
CA PRO A 512 9.58 12.21 -38.92
C PRO A 512 8.58 12.88 -37.96
N LYS A 513 7.83 12.11 -37.14
CA LYS A 513 6.85 12.62 -36.18
C LYS A 513 7.29 12.63 -34.71
N GLU A 514 8.57 12.40 -34.39
CA GLU A 514 9.09 12.33 -33.01
C GLU A 514 8.22 11.45 -32.07
N VAL A 515 7.89 10.24 -32.53
CA VAL A 515 7.08 9.31 -31.72
C VAL A 515 7.92 8.82 -30.53
N PHE A 516 7.68 9.38 -29.34
CA PHE A 516 8.27 8.86 -28.10
C PHE A 516 7.82 7.42 -27.80
N TRP A 517 8.77 6.57 -27.37
CA TRP A 517 8.53 5.21 -26.89
C TRP A 517 8.97 5.06 -25.43
N SER A 518 8.37 4.12 -24.68
CA SER A 518 8.79 3.85 -23.30
C SER A 518 10.22 3.31 -23.26
N ARG A 519 11.06 3.92 -22.42
CA ARG A 519 12.42 3.45 -22.13
C ARG A 519 12.47 2.79 -20.76
N LYS A 520 13.36 1.81 -20.60
CA LYS A 520 13.68 1.22 -19.29
C LYS A 520 14.56 2.18 -18.46
N ILE A 521 14.16 2.43 -17.22
CA ILE A 521 14.89 3.24 -16.24
C ILE A 521 15.61 2.33 -15.25
N TYR A 522 16.91 2.55 -15.11
CA TYR A 522 17.75 1.87 -14.13
C TYR A 522 17.64 2.54 -12.76
N ALA A 523 17.96 1.80 -11.70
CA ALA A 523 18.13 2.40 -10.38
C ALA A 523 19.32 3.38 -10.43
N TYR A 524 19.12 4.57 -9.89
CA TYR A 524 20.15 5.58 -9.76
C TYR A 524 21.18 5.11 -8.73
N PHE A 525 20.74 4.84 -7.50
CA PHE A 525 21.56 4.19 -6.47
C PHE A 525 21.55 2.67 -6.64
N GLY A 526 22.69 2.02 -6.37
CA GLY A 526 22.84 0.56 -6.45
C GLY A 526 22.94 0.00 -7.87
N GLY A 527 22.44 0.72 -8.88
CA GLY A 527 22.56 0.39 -10.30
C GLY A 527 22.07 -1.02 -10.61
N GLU A 528 23.02 -1.91 -10.87
CA GLU A 528 22.81 -3.31 -11.22
C GLU A 528 22.22 -4.20 -10.11
N CYS A 529 22.03 -3.68 -8.90
CA CYS A 529 21.39 -4.40 -7.80
C CYS A 529 19.85 -4.49 -7.93
N GLU A 530 19.24 -3.70 -8.83
CA GLU A 530 17.81 -3.78 -9.14
C GLU A 530 17.58 -3.76 -10.66
N GLY A 531 16.62 -4.56 -11.13
CA GLY A 531 16.29 -4.63 -12.55
C GLY A 531 15.62 -3.33 -13.04
N PRO A 532 15.92 -2.87 -14.27
CA PRO A 532 15.34 -1.63 -14.76
C PRO A 532 13.86 -1.77 -15.08
N LYS A 533 13.07 -0.74 -14.76
CA LYS A 533 11.60 -0.74 -14.93
C LYS A 533 11.18 0.07 -16.15
N PRO A 534 10.14 -0.35 -16.90
CA PRO A 534 9.70 0.39 -18.08
C PRO A 534 8.99 1.70 -17.68
N GLY A 535 9.32 2.80 -18.36
CA GLY A 535 8.67 4.10 -18.23
C GLY A 535 7.30 4.19 -18.90
N ASN A 536 6.48 3.14 -18.77
CA ASN A 536 5.20 3.08 -19.49
C ASN A 536 4.28 4.24 -19.11
N GLY A 537 3.62 4.83 -20.11
CA GLY A 537 2.78 6.03 -19.94
C GLY A 537 3.54 7.35 -20.07
N ALA A 538 4.87 7.37 -19.85
CA ALA A 538 5.66 8.60 -19.96
C ALA A 538 5.60 9.26 -21.36
N PRO A 539 5.63 8.53 -22.49
CA PRO A 539 5.50 9.13 -23.81
C PRO A 539 4.23 9.99 -23.99
N LEU A 540 3.11 9.52 -23.43
CA LEU A 540 1.84 10.24 -23.49
C LEU A 540 1.87 11.50 -22.61
N ILE A 541 2.45 11.40 -21.41
CA ILE A 541 2.65 12.54 -20.51
C ILE A 541 3.49 13.62 -21.21
N VAL A 542 4.62 13.24 -21.81
CA VAL A 542 5.51 14.18 -22.51
C VAL A 542 4.74 14.94 -23.60
N ARG A 543 4.01 14.23 -24.48
CA ARG A 543 3.24 14.87 -25.56
C ARG A 543 2.22 15.87 -25.03
N CYS A 544 1.44 15.50 -24.01
CA CYS A 544 0.42 16.39 -23.45
C CYS A 544 1.04 17.61 -22.74
N LEU A 545 2.14 17.44 -22.02
CA LEU A 545 2.81 18.55 -21.35
C LEU A 545 3.49 19.50 -22.36
N GLU A 546 4.00 18.99 -23.48
CA GLU A 546 4.56 19.80 -24.57
C GLU A 546 3.49 20.61 -25.30
N GLU A 547 2.32 20.01 -25.57
CA GLU A 547 1.13 20.73 -26.07
C GLU A 547 0.80 21.92 -25.14
N ASN A 548 0.68 21.67 -23.83
CA ASN A 548 0.38 22.71 -22.84
C ASN A 548 1.43 23.83 -22.79
N LEU A 549 2.72 23.51 -22.97
CA LEU A 549 3.79 24.52 -23.01
C LEU A 549 3.65 25.42 -24.25
N ASN A 550 3.31 24.84 -25.41
CA ASN A 550 3.14 25.59 -26.64
C ASN A 550 1.91 26.52 -26.60
N ASP A 551 0.80 26.05 -26.03
CA ASP A 551 -0.42 26.85 -25.86
C ASP A 551 -0.19 28.03 -24.89
N SER A 552 0.55 27.83 -23.80
CA SER A 552 0.87 28.91 -22.86
C SER A 552 1.79 30.01 -23.44
N CYS A 553 2.58 29.70 -24.47
CA CYS A 553 3.39 30.69 -25.19
C CYS A 553 2.55 31.56 -26.15
N LEU A 554 1.41 31.04 -26.64
CA LEU A 554 0.51 31.78 -27.53
C LEU A 554 -0.32 32.80 -26.75
N ASP A 555 -0.80 32.45 -25.56
CA ASP A 555 -1.56 33.36 -24.68
C ASP A 555 -0.71 34.50 -24.08
N ALA A 556 0.61 34.34 -24.00
CA ALA A 556 1.52 35.39 -23.52
C ALA A 556 1.89 36.43 -24.61
N LEU A 557 1.53 36.16 -25.87
CA LEU A 557 1.77 37.03 -27.03
C LEU A 557 0.51 37.78 -27.50
N SER A 558 -0.65 37.46 -26.95
CA SER A 558 -1.93 38.18 -27.13
C SER A 558 -2.21 39.12 -25.96
#